data_AF-A0A7W0ESP4-F1
#
_entry.id   AF-A0A7W0ESP4-F1
#
_cell.length_a   1.000
_cell.length_b   1.000
_cell.length_c   1.000
_cell.angle_alpha   90.00
_cell.angle_beta   90.00
_cell.angle_gamma   90.00
#
_symmetry.space_group_name_H-M   'P 1'
#
loop_
_entity.id
_entity.type
_entity.pdbx_description
1 polymer ?
#
loop_
_entity_poly.entity_id
_entity_poly.type
_entity_poly.pdbx_seq_one_letter_code
_entity_poly.pdbx_strand_id
1 'polypeptide(L)'
;MIYNFDISGPLLNQCDVFQTIDFACDGSKRPAVLLTPECDLANQEGRNKPKAKYLLFVGIDTFDEILYNIMSQLKITKNQRKGEETLDEITYNDFHTTLKRFFNGGIFPRYFYLPPIPSFIQHSVIDFQITETRKVTTELINQLKKNRIARIRSSWKEAIPVRFSTYTSRIGVEDLSDDYIDEIFKNYKLDFSITK
;
A
#
# COMPACT_ATOMS: atom_id res chain seq x y z
N MET A 1 -16.68 5.07 6.95
CA MET A 1 -15.53 5.99 7.17
C MET A 1 -14.31 5.14 7.50
N ILE A 2 -13.24 5.20 6.71
CA ILE A 2 -12.08 4.29 6.79
C ILE A 2 -11.17 4.59 7.98
N TYR A 3 -11.17 5.85 8.43
CA TYR A 3 -10.35 6.31 9.53
C TYR A 3 -11.13 6.43 10.84
N ASN A 4 -10.43 6.22 11.95
CA ASN A 4 -10.81 6.66 13.28
C ASN A 4 -9.85 7.77 13.72
N PHE A 5 -10.41 8.91 14.11
CA PHE A 5 -9.68 10.08 14.60
C PHE A 5 -9.67 10.16 16.13
N ASP A 6 -10.45 9.33 16.82
CA ASP A 6 -10.31 9.16 18.27
C ASP A 6 -9.09 8.27 18.55
N ILE A 7 -7.95 8.95 18.64
CA ILE A 7 -6.62 8.37 18.87
C ILE A 7 -6.05 8.82 20.23
N SER A 8 -6.92 9.19 21.17
CA SER A 8 -6.54 9.71 22.50
C SER A 8 -5.91 8.65 23.42
N GLY A 9 -5.95 7.37 23.04
CA GLY A 9 -5.42 6.26 23.82
C GLY A 9 -3.89 6.12 23.83
N PRO A 10 -3.27 5.64 24.93
CA PRO A 10 -1.81 5.52 25.06
C PRO A 10 -1.20 4.38 24.24
N LEU A 11 -2.02 3.54 23.61
CA LEU A 11 -1.57 2.34 22.91
C LEU A 11 -1.44 2.59 21.41
N LEU A 12 -0.28 2.23 20.86
CA LEU A 12 -0.09 2.08 19.42
C LEU A 12 -0.86 0.85 18.94
N ASN A 13 -1.43 0.90 17.75
CA ASN A 13 -2.16 -0.20 17.13
C ASN A 13 -1.66 -0.44 15.71
N GLN A 14 -1.83 -1.67 15.22
CA GLN A 14 -1.52 -1.96 13.83
C GLN A 14 -2.42 -1.09 12.95
N CYS A 15 -1.83 -0.55 11.88
CA CYS A 15 -2.42 0.43 10.99
C CYS A 15 -2.77 1.79 11.64
N ASP A 16 -2.10 2.17 12.73
CA ASP A 16 -1.97 3.58 13.10
C ASP A 16 -1.20 4.34 11.99
N VAL A 17 -1.67 5.54 11.66
CA VAL A 17 -1.10 6.42 10.64
C VAL A 17 -0.38 7.58 11.30
N PHE A 18 0.85 7.85 10.90
CA PHE A 18 1.67 8.95 11.40
C PHE A 18 1.92 9.98 10.30
N GLN A 19 1.96 11.24 10.70
CA GLN A 19 2.19 12.36 9.79
C GLN A 19 3.57 12.29 9.12
N THR A 20 4.59 11.87 9.86
CA THR A 20 5.96 11.86 9.36
C THR A 20 6.79 10.81 10.09
N ILE A 21 7.46 9.96 9.31
CA ILE A 21 8.52 9.03 9.72
C ILE A 21 9.71 9.26 8.80
N ASP A 22 10.91 9.16 9.35
CA ASP A 22 12.17 9.23 8.60
C ASP A 22 12.50 7.83 8.04
N PHE A 23 12.71 7.70 6.74
CA PHE A 23 13.06 6.44 6.07
C PHE A 23 14.54 6.44 5.71
N ALA A 24 15.31 5.50 6.26
CA ALA A 24 16.76 5.45 6.05
C ALA A 24 17.15 4.95 4.66
N CYS A 25 16.27 4.19 3.99
CA CYS A 25 16.53 3.61 2.67
C CYS A 25 16.75 4.66 1.57
N ASP A 26 16.14 5.84 1.71
CA ASP A 26 16.22 6.93 0.72
C ASP A 26 16.41 8.32 1.36
N GLY A 27 16.55 8.39 2.69
CA GLY A 27 16.73 9.64 3.43
C GLY A 27 15.49 10.53 3.47
N SER A 28 14.33 10.03 3.03
CA SER A 28 13.10 10.82 2.95
C SER A 28 12.37 10.92 4.29
N LYS A 29 11.49 11.91 4.39
CA LYS A 29 10.51 12.04 5.47
C LYS A 29 9.13 12.01 4.85
N ARG A 30 8.30 11.03 5.21
CA ARG A 30 6.97 10.87 4.63
C ARG A 30 5.96 10.31 5.63
N PRO A 31 4.65 10.48 5.41
CA PRO A 31 3.65 9.82 6.22
C PRO A 31 3.79 8.29 6.15
N ALA A 32 3.35 7.59 7.18
CA ALA A 32 3.57 6.15 7.26
C ALA A 32 2.47 5.42 8.04
N VAL A 33 2.38 4.11 7.80
CA VAL A 33 1.50 3.17 8.51
C VAL A 33 2.33 2.22 9.37
N LEU A 34 1.92 1.96 10.62
CA LEU A 34 2.50 0.91 11.47
C LEU A 34 2.02 -0.48 11.02
N LEU A 35 2.91 -1.35 10.58
CA LEU A 35 2.54 -2.74 10.23
C LEU A 35 2.93 -3.78 11.27
N THR A 36 3.60 -3.41 12.35
CA THR A 36 3.89 -4.33 13.47
C THR A 36 2.60 -5.03 13.92
N PRO A 37 2.60 -6.37 14.04
CA PRO A 37 1.43 -7.14 14.46
C PRO A 37 0.83 -6.65 15.78
N GLU A 38 -0.51 -6.66 15.88
CA GLU A 38 -1.23 -6.19 17.06
C GLU A 38 -0.77 -6.88 18.36
N CYS A 39 -0.51 -8.19 18.30
CA CYS A 39 -0.05 -8.99 19.43
C CYS A 39 1.32 -8.56 19.98
N ASP A 40 2.18 -8.00 19.12
CA ASP A 40 3.50 -7.46 19.47
C ASP A 40 3.42 -6.02 19.99
N LEU A 41 2.36 -5.29 19.62
CA LEU A 41 2.09 -3.93 20.10
C LEU A 41 1.45 -3.90 21.49
N ALA A 42 0.83 -5.00 21.92
CA ALA A 42 0.31 -5.15 23.27
C ALA A 42 1.41 -4.89 24.30
N ASN A 43 1.08 -4.12 25.35
CA ASN A 43 1.99 -3.91 26.47
C ASN A 43 2.30 -5.24 27.17
N GLN A 44 3.53 -5.39 27.65
CA GLN A 44 3.84 -6.45 28.60
C GLN A 44 3.23 -6.09 29.96
N GLU A 45 2.68 -7.08 30.67
CA GLU A 45 2.23 -6.90 32.05
C GLU A 45 3.36 -6.27 32.89
N GLY A 46 3.04 -5.21 33.63
CA GLY A 46 4.00 -4.46 34.43
C GLY A 46 4.94 -3.51 33.66
N ARG A 47 4.75 -3.29 32.34
CA ARG A 47 5.58 -2.38 31.53
C ARG A 47 4.73 -1.45 30.65
N ASN A 48 5.08 -0.17 30.63
CA ASN A 48 4.48 0.85 29.74
C ASN A 48 5.08 0.84 28.31
N LYS A 49 5.52 -0.32 27.81
CA LYS A 49 6.10 -0.44 26.46
C LYS A 49 5.57 -1.68 25.72
N PRO A 50 5.51 -1.63 24.38
CA PRO A 50 5.19 -2.79 23.54
C PRO A 50 6.09 -4.00 23.80
N LYS A 51 5.57 -5.20 23.53
CA LYS A 51 6.38 -6.46 23.49
C LYS A 51 7.45 -6.41 22.39
N ALA A 52 7.13 -5.78 21.26
CA ALA A 52 8.01 -5.64 20.13
C ALA A 52 9.34 -4.95 20.51
N LYS A 53 10.47 -5.50 20.02
CA LYS A 53 11.78 -4.83 20.11
C LYS A 53 11.95 -3.77 19.02
N TYR A 54 11.27 -3.96 17.90
CA TYR A 54 11.33 -3.11 16.72
C TYR A 54 9.92 -2.85 16.19
N LEU A 55 9.70 -1.67 15.65
CA LEU A 55 8.47 -1.28 14.96
C LEU A 55 8.73 -1.20 13.46
N LEU A 56 7.80 -1.73 12.67
CA LEU A 56 7.84 -1.73 11.21
C LEU A 56 6.88 -0.67 10.68
N PHE A 57 7.42 0.29 9.95
CA PHE A 57 6.67 1.32 9.26
C PHE A 57 6.74 1.09 7.75
N VAL A 58 5.67 1.47 7.07
CA VAL A 58 5.61 1.48 5.61
C VAL A 58 5.17 2.86 5.13
N GLY A 59 5.87 3.38 4.13
CA GLY A 59 5.68 4.71 3.58
C GLY A 59 4.34 4.87 2.87
N ILE A 60 3.81 6.08 2.94
CA ILE A 60 2.65 6.53 2.18
C ILE A 60 3.14 7.55 1.15
N ASP A 61 2.80 7.32 -0.11
CA ASP A 61 3.08 8.19 -1.24
C ASP A 61 1.80 8.65 -1.94
N THR A 62 1.95 9.67 -2.79
CA THR A 62 0.84 10.21 -3.58
C THR A 62 0.33 9.17 -4.58
N PHE A 63 -0.98 9.15 -4.82
CA PHE A 63 -1.57 8.28 -5.84
C PHE A 63 -1.25 8.74 -7.28
N ASP A 64 -0.76 9.97 -7.46
CA ASP A 64 -0.58 10.62 -8.76
C ASP A 64 0.29 9.83 -9.73
N GLU A 65 1.40 9.25 -9.27
CA GLU A 65 2.29 8.45 -10.13
C GLU A 65 1.61 7.18 -10.63
N ILE A 66 0.87 6.49 -9.77
CA ILE A 66 0.11 5.29 -10.14
C ILE A 66 -1.00 5.65 -11.12
N LEU A 67 -1.71 6.73 -10.85
CA LEU A 67 -2.76 7.23 -11.73
C LEU A 67 -2.20 7.59 -13.11
N TYR A 68 -1.05 8.28 -13.15
CA TYR A 68 -0.35 8.61 -14.38
C TYR A 68 0.07 7.36 -15.16
N ASN A 69 0.60 6.34 -14.48
CA ASN A 69 1.02 5.08 -15.09
C ASN A 69 -0.17 4.34 -15.70
N ILE A 70 -1.29 4.24 -14.98
CA ILE A 70 -2.54 3.64 -15.49
C ILE A 70 -3.03 4.40 -16.73
N MET A 71 -3.13 5.72 -16.64
CA MET A 71 -3.57 6.57 -17.76
C MET A 71 -2.66 6.41 -18.98
N SER A 72 -1.35 6.27 -18.77
CA SER A 72 -0.38 6.10 -19.86
C SER A 72 -0.46 4.73 -20.51
N GLN A 73 -0.68 3.66 -19.75
CA GLN A 73 -0.92 2.31 -20.28
C GLN A 73 -2.15 2.26 -21.18
N LEU A 74 -3.20 3.02 -20.83
CA LEU A 74 -4.42 3.16 -21.61
C LEU A 74 -4.35 4.24 -22.69
N LYS A 75 -3.16 4.79 -22.95
CA LYS A 75 -2.90 5.81 -23.99
C LYS A 75 -3.76 7.07 -23.85
N ILE A 76 -4.22 7.38 -22.64
CA ILE A 76 -4.96 8.62 -22.36
C ILE A 76 -4.03 9.82 -22.54
N THR A 77 -4.40 10.77 -23.39
CA THR A 77 -3.57 11.91 -23.78
C THR A 77 -3.44 12.95 -22.66
N LYS A 78 -2.46 13.86 -22.78
CA LYS A 78 -2.30 14.96 -21.82
C LYS A 78 -3.54 15.87 -21.75
N ASN A 79 -4.18 16.15 -22.88
CA ASN A 79 -5.38 17.00 -22.96
C ASN A 79 -6.56 16.31 -22.27
N GLN A 80 -6.75 15.01 -22.52
CA GLN A 80 -7.78 14.21 -21.84
C GLN A 80 -7.58 14.18 -20.32
N ARG A 81 -6.34 14.02 -19.83
CA ARG A 81 -6.03 14.02 -18.38
C ARG A 81 -6.38 15.33 -17.69
N LYS A 82 -6.26 16.46 -18.40
CA LYS A 82 -6.63 17.77 -17.90
C LYS A 82 -8.13 18.08 -18.04
N GLY A 83 -8.90 17.21 -18.68
CA GLY A 83 -10.30 17.45 -19.02
C GLY A 83 -10.51 18.44 -20.16
N GLU A 84 -9.47 18.74 -20.95
CA GLU A 84 -9.57 19.58 -22.15
C GLU A 84 -10.21 18.81 -23.33
N GLU A 85 -10.10 17.48 -23.32
CA GLU A 85 -10.72 16.56 -24.28
C GLU A 85 -11.51 15.47 -23.54
N THR A 86 -12.61 15.02 -24.14
CA THR A 86 -13.40 13.92 -23.60
C THR A 86 -12.73 12.57 -23.85
N LEU A 87 -12.92 11.63 -22.92
CA LEU A 87 -12.63 10.22 -23.15
C LEU A 87 -13.77 9.60 -23.97
N ASP A 88 -13.44 8.72 -24.92
CA ASP A 88 -14.44 7.84 -25.51
C ASP A 88 -14.92 6.81 -24.46
N GLU A 89 -16.10 6.24 -24.71
CA GLU A 89 -16.75 5.33 -23.77
C GLU A 89 -15.92 4.07 -23.46
N ILE A 90 -15.21 3.53 -24.46
CA ILE A 90 -14.39 2.33 -24.30
C ILE A 90 -13.23 2.64 -23.36
N THR A 91 -12.46 3.70 -23.66
CA THR A 91 -11.33 4.13 -22.83
C THR A 91 -11.76 4.49 -21.41
N TYR A 92 -12.91 5.13 -21.23
CA TYR A 92 -13.47 5.43 -19.92
C TYR A 92 -13.77 4.15 -19.12
N ASN A 93 -14.43 3.18 -19.74
CA ASN A 93 -14.78 1.91 -19.11
C ASN A 93 -13.54 1.08 -18.76
N ASP A 94 -12.53 1.07 -19.63
CA ASP A 94 -11.24 0.40 -19.39
C ASP A 94 -10.48 1.05 -18.23
N PHE A 95 -10.45 2.39 -18.19
CA PHE A 95 -9.83 3.13 -17.10
C PHE A 95 -10.51 2.85 -15.76
N HIS A 96 -11.84 2.91 -15.72
CA HIS A 96 -12.62 2.61 -14.53
C HIS A 96 -12.44 1.16 -14.05
N THR A 97 -12.41 0.20 -14.99
CA THR A 97 -12.16 -1.22 -14.69
C THR A 97 -10.75 -1.43 -14.14
N THR A 98 -9.75 -0.77 -14.74
CA THR A 98 -8.35 -0.85 -14.31
C THR A 98 -8.17 -0.27 -12.91
N LEU A 99 -8.80 0.87 -12.60
CA LEU A 99 -8.80 1.45 -11.26
C LEU A 99 -9.45 0.51 -10.23
N LYS A 100 -10.59 -0.11 -10.55
CA LYS A 100 -11.21 -1.12 -9.67
C LYS A 100 -10.28 -2.30 -9.41
N ARG A 101 -9.60 -2.81 -10.45
CA ARG A 101 -8.61 -3.88 -10.32
C ARG A 101 -7.46 -3.44 -9.41
N PHE A 102 -6.97 -2.21 -9.56
CA PHE A 102 -5.93 -1.65 -8.69
C PHE A 102 -6.38 -1.58 -7.23
N PHE A 103 -7.54 -0.98 -6.95
CA PHE A 103 -8.07 -0.87 -5.59
C PHE A 103 -8.27 -2.24 -4.94
N ASN A 104 -8.66 -3.25 -5.72
CA ASN A 104 -8.83 -4.63 -5.26
C ASN A 104 -7.52 -5.43 -5.21
N GLY A 105 -6.37 -4.85 -5.61
CA GLY A 105 -5.06 -5.50 -5.55
C GLY A 105 -4.81 -6.52 -6.66
N GLY A 106 -5.62 -6.49 -7.73
CA GLY A 106 -5.48 -7.36 -8.89
C GLY A 106 -4.40 -6.89 -9.88
N ILE A 107 -3.87 -5.68 -9.71
CA ILE A 107 -2.70 -5.13 -10.41
C ILE A 107 -1.86 -4.30 -9.43
N PHE A 108 -0.57 -4.15 -9.72
CA PHE A 108 0.41 -3.45 -8.89
C PHE A 108 0.39 -3.89 -7.41
N PRO A 109 0.72 -5.17 -7.10
CA PRO A 109 0.61 -5.73 -5.75
C PRO A 109 1.48 -5.03 -4.70
N ARG A 110 2.48 -4.25 -5.13
CA ARG A 110 3.33 -3.38 -4.29
C ARG A 110 2.53 -2.30 -3.55
N TYR A 111 1.41 -1.86 -4.09
CA TYR A 111 0.68 -0.70 -3.56
C TYR A 111 -0.65 -1.08 -2.93
N PHE A 112 -1.04 -0.31 -1.92
CA PHE A 112 -2.38 -0.35 -1.33
C PHE A 112 -2.97 1.06 -1.31
N TYR A 113 -4.06 1.28 -2.04
CA TYR A 113 -4.71 2.58 -2.09
C TYR A 113 -5.20 3.03 -0.72
N LEU A 114 -5.05 4.31 -0.40
CA LEU A 114 -5.62 4.98 0.75
C LEU A 114 -6.48 6.16 0.30
N PRO A 115 -7.74 6.25 0.75
CA PRO A 115 -8.54 7.45 0.54
C PRO A 115 -7.96 8.65 1.31
N PRO A 116 -8.40 9.88 1.03
CA PRO A 116 -7.90 11.06 1.72
C PRO A 116 -8.17 11.02 3.23
N ILE A 117 -7.20 11.50 4.01
CA ILE A 117 -7.37 11.94 5.39
C ILE A 117 -7.47 13.47 5.33
N PRO A 118 -8.64 14.07 5.63
CA PRO A 118 -8.83 15.51 5.55
C PRO A 118 -7.70 16.28 6.22
N SER A 119 -7.13 17.26 5.52
CA SER A 119 -6.03 18.13 5.96
C SER A 119 -4.65 17.48 6.16
N PHE A 120 -4.50 16.17 5.98
CA PHE A 120 -3.21 15.49 6.20
C PHE A 120 -2.69 14.77 4.96
N ILE A 121 -3.53 13.97 4.30
CA ILE A 121 -3.13 13.08 3.22
C ILE A 121 -4.21 13.13 2.13
N GLN A 122 -3.82 13.37 0.88
CA GLN A 122 -4.72 13.31 -0.29
C GLN A 122 -4.93 11.84 -0.73
N HIS A 123 -5.56 11.60 -1.88
CA HIS A 123 -5.56 10.27 -2.48
C HIS A 123 -4.12 9.74 -2.56
N SER A 124 -3.87 8.62 -1.90
CA SER A 124 -2.51 8.13 -1.65
C SER A 124 -2.42 6.62 -1.77
N VAL A 125 -1.22 6.10 -1.65
CA VAL A 125 -0.93 4.67 -1.63
C VAL A 125 0.04 4.36 -0.50
N ILE A 126 -0.14 3.24 0.18
CA ILE A 126 0.94 2.60 0.93
C ILE A 126 1.83 1.93 -0.10
N ASP A 127 3.13 2.21 -0.04
CA ASP A 127 4.14 1.56 -0.87
C ASP A 127 4.89 0.51 -0.04
N PHE A 128 4.59 -0.76 -0.27
CA PHE A 128 5.18 -1.88 0.48
C PHE A 128 6.68 -2.07 0.26
N GLN A 129 7.29 -1.41 -0.73
CA GLN A 129 8.74 -1.41 -0.89
C GLN A 129 9.44 -0.40 0.04
N ILE A 130 8.75 0.66 0.44
CA ILE A 130 9.30 1.73 1.26
C ILE A 130 9.05 1.38 2.72
N THR A 131 9.99 0.65 3.31
CA THR A 131 9.88 0.14 4.68
C THR A 131 10.95 0.74 5.58
N GLU A 132 10.61 0.93 6.85
CA GLU A 132 11.52 1.42 7.88
C GLU A 132 11.31 0.63 9.17
N THR A 133 12.40 0.19 9.78
CA THR A 133 12.35 -0.55 11.05
C THR A 133 13.07 0.23 12.14
N ARG A 134 12.36 0.61 13.20
CA ARG A 134 12.91 1.40 14.32
C ARG A 134 12.92 0.62 15.61
N LYS A 135 14.04 0.65 16.34
CA LYS A 135 14.12 0.06 17.67
C LYS A 135 13.19 0.78 18.64
N VAL A 136 12.45 0.03 19.45
CA VAL A 136 11.54 0.61 20.46
C VAL A 136 12.36 1.28 21.57
N THR A 137 12.15 2.58 21.73
CA THR A 137 12.68 3.41 22.82
C THR A 137 11.54 4.24 23.42
N THR A 138 11.68 4.70 24.66
CA THR A 138 10.69 5.59 25.30
C THR A 138 10.49 6.87 24.49
N GLU A 139 11.58 7.44 23.97
CA GLU A 139 11.54 8.64 23.13
C GLU A 139 10.73 8.41 21.85
N LEU A 140 10.99 7.32 21.12
CA LEU A 140 10.24 6.98 19.93
C LEU A 140 8.74 6.83 20.22
N ILE A 141 8.38 6.11 21.29
CA ILE A 141 6.96 5.92 21.66
C ILE A 141 6.28 7.26 21.97
N ASN A 142 6.95 8.16 22.68
CA ASN A 142 6.41 9.49 22.97
C ASN A 142 6.25 10.35 21.71
N GLN A 143 7.21 10.28 20.78
CA GLN A 143 7.12 10.95 19.48
C GLN A 143 5.95 10.41 18.65
N LEU A 144 5.80 9.08 18.55
CA LEU A 144 4.72 8.46 17.79
C LEU A 144 3.33 8.80 18.33
N LYS A 145 3.17 8.90 19.66
CA LYS A 145 1.91 9.34 20.28
C LYS A 145 1.51 10.75 19.87
N LYS A 146 2.49 11.65 19.70
CA LYS A 146 2.25 13.05 19.28
C LYS A 146 2.01 13.17 17.77
N ASN A 147 2.68 12.35 16.97
CA ASN A 147 2.67 12.43 15.50
C ASN A 147 1.61 11.53 14.84
N ARG A 148 0.86 10.74 15.62
CA ARG A 148 -0.25 9.93 15.12
C ARG A 148 -1.39 10.85 14.71
N ILE A 149 -1.94 10.62 13.51
CA ILE A 149 -3.00 11.46 12.93
C ILE A 149 -4.32 10.71 12.74
N ALA A 150 -4.26 9.39 12.59
CA ALA A 150 -5.46 8.56 12.42
C ALA A 150 -5.16 7.09 12.71
N ARG A 151 -6.22 6.29 12.74
CA ARG A 151 -6.18 4.82 12.72
C ARG A 151 -7.05 4.28 11.61
N ILE A 152 -6.57 3.26 10.88
CA ILE A 152 -7.38 2.56 9.88
C ILE A 152 -8.33 1.57 10.57
N ARG A 153 -9.61 1.52 10.16
CA ARG A 153 -10.66 0.64 10.73
C ARG A 153 -10.62 -0.79 10.19
N SER A 154 -11.28 -1.71 10.90
CA SER A 154 -11.16 -3.18 10.80
C SER A 154 -11.06 -3.76 9.38
N SER A 155 -12.05 -3.53 8.49
CA SER A 155 -12.03 -4.17 7.17
C SER A 155 -10.83 -3.79 6.30
N TRP A 156 -10.27 -2.59 6.50
CA TRP A 156 -9.07 -2.12 5.82
C TRP A 156 -7.80 -2.48 6.59
N LYS A 157 -7.86 -2.41 7.92
CA LYS A 157 -6.80 -2.81 8.85
C LYS A 157 -6.40 -4.27 8.69
N GLU A 158 -7.35 -5.16 8.39
CA GLU A 158 -7.09 -6.58 8.14
C GLU A 158 -6.50 -6.81 6.74
N ALA A 159 -6.95 -6.05 5.74
CA ALA A 159 -6.51 -6.21 4.36
C ALA A 159 -5.05 -5.76 4.13
N ILE A 160 -4.60 -4.70 4.79
CA ILE A 160 -3.26 -4.12 4.58
C ILE A 160 -2.14 -5.12 4.94
N PRO A 161 -2.09 -5.72 6.16
CA PRO A 161 -1.06 -6.69 6.51
C PRO A 161 -1.09 -7.95 5.64
N VAL A 162 -2.28 -8.40 5.22
CA VAL A 162 -2.43 -9.54 4.31
C VAL A 162 -1.80 -9.21 2.96
N ARG A 163 -2.09 -8.03 2.37
CA ARG A 163 -1.47 -7.62 1.11
C ARG A 163 0.03 -7.42 1.23
N PHE A 164 0.50 -6.84 2.33
CA PHE A 164 1.92 -6.70 2.60
C PHE A 164 2.62 -8.07 2.63
N SER A 165 2.07 -9.03 3.36
CA SER A 165 2.58 -10.41 3.41
C SER A 165 2.65 -11.05 2.02
N THR A 166 1.54 -10.98 1.25
CA THR A 166 1.48 -11.49 -0.13
C THR A 166 2.45 -10.80 -1.08
N TYR A 167 2.69 -9.50 -0.92
CA TYR A 167 3.70 -8.80 -1.71
C TYR A 167 5.11 -9.29 -1.34
N THR A 168 5.43 -9.36 -0.05
CA THR A 168 6.76 -9.77 0.40
C THR A 168 7.09 -11.22 0.05
N SER A 169 6.09 -12.12 -0.03
CA SER A 169 6.30 -13.51 -0.44
C SER A 169 6.63 -13.68 -1.93
N ARG A 170 6.38 -12.65 -2.76
CA ARG A 170 6.76 -12.63 -4.18
C ARG A 170 8.15 -12.06 -4.43
N ILE A 171 8.75 -11.38 -3.44
CA ILE A 171 10.10 -10.81 -3.59
C ILE A 171 11.10 -11.96 -3.75
N GLY A 172 11.82 -11.98 -4.88
CA GLY A 172 12.82 -13.00 -5.21
C GLY A 172 12.28 -14.21 -5.98
N VAL A 173 11.01 -14.20 -6.40
CA VAL A 173 10.46 -15.18 -7.34
C VAL A 173 10.48 -14.55 -8.73
N GLU A 174 11.15 -15.20 -9.69
CA GLU A 174 11.12 -14.76 -11.08
C GLU A 174 9.70 -14.94 -11.65
N ASP A 175 9.21 -13.93 -12.35
CA ASP A 175 8.00 -14.10 -13.15
C ASP A 175 8.33 -15.07 -14.29
N LEU A 176 7.46 -16.06 -14.51
CA LEU A 176 7.62 -16.99 -15.62
C LEU A 176 7.42 -16.23 -16.93
N SER A 177 8.36 -16.37 -17.87
CA SER A 177 8.25 -15.78 -19.19
C SER A 177 7.17 -16.46 -20.02
N ASP A 178 6.64 -15.75 -21.02
CA ASP A 178 5.72 -16.33 -22.01
C ASP A 178 6.37 -17.55 -22.70
N ASP A 179 7.67 -17.48 -23.01
CA ASP A 179 8.42 -18.61 -23.59
C ASP A 179 8.39 -19.86 -22.70
N TYR A 180 8.49 -19.68 -21.37
CA TYR A 180 8.43 -20.80 -20.43
C TYR A 180 7.00 -21.37 -20.33
N ILE A 181 5.98 -20.52 -20.41
CA ILE A 181 4.59 -20.96 -20.47
C ILE A 181 4.32 -21.74 -21.77
N ASP A 182 4.82 -21.26 -22.90
CA ASP A 182 4.72 -21.95 -24.19
C ASP A 182 5.44 -23.31 -24.16
N GLU A 183 6.57 -23.41 -23.47
CA GLU A 183 7.27 -24.67 -23.24
C GLU A 183 6.39 -25.66 -22.43
N ILE A 184 5.70 -25.19 -21.39
CA ILE A 184 4.73 -26.01 -20.63
C ILE A 184 3.64 -26.53 -21.56
N PHE A 185 3.02 -25.67 -22.37
CA PHE A 185 1.96 -26.10 -23.30
C PHE A 185 2.45 -27.17 -24.27
N LYS A 186 3.65 -26.98 -24.83
CA LYS A 186 4.30 -27.96 -25.70
C LYS A 186 4.56 -29.28 -24.99
N ASN A 187 5.09 -29.24 -23.77
CA ASN A 187 5.41 -30.42 -22.97
C ASN A 187 4.15 -31.23 -22.59
N TYR A 188 3.04 -30.54 -22.32
CA TYR A 188 1.75 -31.16 -22.03
C TYR A 188 0.90 -31.45 -23.28
N LYS A 189 1.41 -31.18 -24.48
CA LYS A 189 0.71 -31.35 -25.76
C LYS A 189 -0.65 -30.64 -25.79
N LEU A 190 -0.74 -29.48 -25.13
CA LEU A 190 -1.92 -28.63 -25.15
C LEU A 190 -1.84 -27.75 -26.41
N ASP A 191 -2.76 -27.98 -27.35
CA ASP A 191 -2.86 -27.18 -28.57
C ASP A 191 -4.06 -26.23 -28.44
N PHE A 192 -3.77 -24.99 -28.06
CA PHE A 192 -4.73 -23.88 -28.06
C PHE A 192 -4.44 -22.97 -29.25
N SER A 193 -4.45 -23.52 -30.47
CA SER A 193 -4.41 -22.72 -31.68
C SER A 193 -5.58 -21.72 -31.68
N ILE A 194 -5.31 -20.45 -31.36
CA ILE A 194 -6.28 -19.37 -31.51
C ILE A 194 -6.40 -19.11 -33.01
N THR A 195 -7.46 -19.63 -33.61
CA THR A 195 -7.87 -19.27 -34.97
C THR A 195 -8.09 -17.76 -35.00
N LYS A 196 -7.18 -17.03 -35.67
CA LYS A 196 -7.36 -15.61 -35.99
C LYS A 196 -8.45 -15.41 -37.03
#